data_AF-A0A8H3CM11-F1
#
_entry.id   AF-A0A8H3CM11-F1
#
_cell.length_a   1.000
_cell.length_b   1.000
_cell.length_c   1.000
_cell.angle_alpha   90.00
_cell.angle_beta   90.00
_cell.angle_gamma   90.00
#
_symmetry.space_group_name_H-M   'P 1'
#
loop_
_entity.id
_entity.type
_entity.pdbx_description
1 polymer ?
#
loop_
_entity_poly.entity_id
_entity_poly.type
_entity_poly.pdbx_seq_one_letter_code
_entity_poly.pdbx_strand_id
1 'polypeptide(L)'
;MSQLYSTKPPSRKDPDAIVPPDQPILSSPTTRFRNGKLSIAPSQKTFRTKRILAKASRQNRPLPQWFRLKTDSKIQYNAKRRHWRRTKLNI
;
A
#
# COMPACT_ATOMS: atom_id res chain seq x y z
N MET A 1 52.03 -11.32 -7.85
CA MET A 1 52.33 -12.23 -6.72
C MET A 1 51.60 -11.73 -5.50
N SER A 2 50.72 -12.56 -4.95
CA SER A 2 49.89 -12.32 -3.76
C SER A 2 50.70 -11.99 -2.52
N GLN A 3 50.27 -10.99 -1.75
CA GLN A 3 50.53 -10.94 -0.32
C GLN A 3 49.16 -11.08 0.36
N LEU A 4 48.99 -12.21 1.04
CA LEU A 4 47.78 -12.66 1.69
C LEU A 4 47.55 -11.83 2.97
N TYR A 5 46.37 -11.20 3.10
CA TYR A 5 45.97 -10.62 4.37
C TYR A 5 45.73 -11.76 5.38
N SER A 6 46.65 -11.91 6.33
CA SER A 6 46.46 -12.72 7.53
C SER A 6 45.95 -11.79 8.64
N THR A 7 44.65 -11.78 8.88
CA THR A 7 44.07 -11.16 10.09
C THR A 7 43.41 -12.26 10.90
N LYS A 8 44.07 -12.61 12.01
CA LYS A 8 43.63 -13.55 13.05
C LYS A 8 42.15 -13.29 13.43
N PRO A 9 41.29 -14.32 13.56
CA PRO A 9 39.94 -14.11 14.09
C PRO A 9 40.01 -13.65 15.56
N PRO A 10 39.15 -12.71 15.99
CA PRO A 10 39.22 -12.18 17.34
C PRO A 10 38.96 -13.26 18.40
N SER A 11 39.85 -13.31 19.39
CA SER A 11 39.82 -14.21 20.54
C SER A 11 38.59 -13.93 21.41
N ARG A 12 37.90 -14.99 21.86
CA ARG A 12 36.59 -14.93 22.52
C ARG A 12 36.65 -14.54 24.01
N LYS A 13 37.63 -13.76 24.45
CA LYS A 13 37.85 -13.42 25.87
C LYS A 13 38.40 -12.01 26.09
N ASP A 14 37.59 -10.99 25.79
CA ASP A 14 37.80 -9.64 26.32
C ASP A 14 36.48 -9.22 27.00
N PRO A 15 36.42 -9.10 28.35
CA PRO A 15 35.19 -8.70 29.05
C PRO A 15 34.89 -7.19 29.00
N ASP A 16 35.77 -6.37 28.41
CA ASP A 16 35.69 -4.90 28.46
C ASP A 16 35.38 -4.24 27.11
N ALA A 17 34.56 -4.88 26.27
CA ALA A 17 33.93 -4.17 25.16
C ALA A 17 32.85 -3.23 25.73
N ILE A 18 33.27 -2.02 26.09
CA ILE A 18 32.40 -0.87 26.37
C ILE A 18 31.34 -0.80 25.28
N VAL A 19 30.09 -1.10 25.64
CA VAL A 19 28.92 -0.90 24.78
C VAL A 19 28.88 0.59 24.44
N PRO A 20 28.95 1.00 23.16
CA PRO A 20 28.85 2.40 22.82
C PRO A 20 27.46 2.93 23.24
N PRO A 21 27.36 3.95 24.11
CA PRO A 21 26.09 4.64 24.29
C PRO A 21 25.78 5.43 23.01
N ASP A 22 24.52 5.40 22.61
CA ASP A 22 23.92 6.18 21.53
C ASP A 22 24.00 5.58 20.11
N GLN A 23 23.47 4.37 19.95
CA GLN A 23 22.82 4.04 18.67
C GLN A 23 21.45 4.75 18.65
N PRO A 24 21.09 5.54 17.61
CA PRO A 24 19.72 6.02 17.49
C PRO A 24 18.83 4.78 17.37
N ILE A 25 18.02 4.54 18.40
CA ILE A 25 16.89 3.63 18.30
C ILE A 25 16.12 4.03 17.04
N LEU A 26 16.23 3.22 15.99
CA LEU A 26 15.25 3.18 14.91
C LEU A 26 13.94 2.85 15.59
N SER A 27 13.25 3.89 16.08
CA SER A 27 11.93 3.79 16.66
C SER A 27 11.11 3.07 15.60
N SER A 28 10.75 1.82 15.90
CA SER A 28 9.85 0.97 15.13
C SER A 28 8.79 1.83 14.47
N PRO A 29 8.35 1.55 13.22
CA PRO A 29 7.32 2.36 12.58
C PRO A 29 6.14 2.40 13.53
N THR A 30 6.05 3.52 14.26
CA THR A 30 5.04 3.67 15.28
C THR A 30 3.79 3.73 14.46
N THR A 31 3.00 2.66 14.50
CA THR A 31 1.67 2.62 13.93
C THR A 31 0.99 3.88 14.44
N ARG A 32 0.98 4.93 13.61
CA ARG A 32 0.45 6.22 14.03
C ARG A 32 -1.04 6.00 14.11
N PHE A 33 -1.53 5.75 15.31
CA PHE A 33 -2.94 5.81 15.64
C PHE A 33 -3.39 7.27 15.46
N ARG A 34 -3.73 7.64 14.22
CA ARG A 34 -4.58 8.81 13.99
C ARG A 34 -6.02 8.32 13.94
N ASN A 35 -6.84 8.83 14.85
CA ASN A 35 -8.30 8.78 14.81
C ASN A 35 -8.92 7.37 14.87
N GLY A 36 -8.45 6.51 15.78
CA GLY A 36 -9.15 5.26 16.15
C GLY A 36 -9.26 4.18 15.06
N LYS A 37 -8.58 4.33 13.92
CA LYS A 37 -8.50 3.30 12.88
C LYS A 37 -7.11 2.71 12.86
N LEU A 38 -7.00 1.39 13.09
CA LEU A 38 -5.78 0.65 12.76
C LEU A 38 -5.50 0.85 11.28
N SER A 39 -4.41 1.56 10.97
CA SER A 39 -3.89 1.70 9.62
C SER A 39 -3.27 0.38 9.18
N ILE A 40 -4.12 -0.60 8.89
CA ILE A 40 -3.69 -1.81 8.21
C ILE A 40 -3.15 -1.35 6.85
N ALA A 41 -1.92 -1.77 6.52
CA ALA A 41 -1.24 -1.41 5.28
C ALA A 41 -2.21 -1.48 4.08
N PRO A 42 -2.14 -0.56 3.10
CA PRO A 42 -3.17 -0.42 2.07
C PRO A 42 -3.44 -1.70 1.27
N SER A 43 -2.49 -2.64 1.26
CA SER A 43 -2.60 -3.95 0.62
C SER A 43 -3.46 -4.96 1.41
N GLN A 44 -3.45 -4.91 2.74
CA GLN A 44 -4.17 -5.84 3.61
C GLN A 44 -5.63 -5.36 3.82
N LYS A 45 -6.56 -5.91 3.05
CA LYS A 45 -7.99 -5.51 3.08
C LYS A 45 -8.91 -6.68 3.40
N THR A 46 -9.99 -6.43 4.14
CA THR A 46 -11.05 -7.42 4.38
C THR A 46 -11.76 -7.81 3.08
N PHE A 47 -12.37 -9.00 3.07
CA PHE A 47 -13.13 -9.47 1.91
C PHE A 47 -14.29 -8.54 1.52
N ARG A 48 -14.99 -7.97 2.51
CA ARG A 48 -16.07 -7.00 2.28
C ARG A 48 -15.58 -5.79 1.49
N THR A 49 -14.46 -5.18 1.90
CA THR A 49 -13.86 -4.05 1.19
C THR A 49 -13.41 -4.43 -0.21
N LYS A 50 -12.79 -5.61 -0.38
CA LYS A 50 -12.38 -6.13 -1.70
C LYS A 50 -13.57 -6.27 -2.65
N ARG A 51 -14.71 -6.80 -2.18
CA ARG A 51 -15.94 -6.91 -2.99
C ARG A 51 -16.46 -5.55 -3.45
N ILE A 52 -16.46 -4.56 -2.55
CA ILE A 52 -16.92 -3.20 -2.90
C ILE A 52 -15.99 -2.56 -3.94
N LEU A 53 -14.67 -2.69 -3.77
CA LEU A 53 -13.68 -2.18 -4.72
C LEU A 53 -13.82 -2.85 -6.10
N ALA A 54 -14.00 -4.17 -6.13
CA ALA A 54 -14.22 -4.90 -7.38
C ALA A 54 -15.51 -4.45 -8.10
N LYS A 55 -16.61 -4.27 -7.36
CA LYS A 55 -17.87 -3.76 -7.92
C LYS A 55 -17.72 -2.33 -8.45
N ALA A 56 -17.06 -1.45 -7.69
CA ALA A 56 -16.82 -0.06 -8.09
C ALA A 56 -15.96 0.02 -9.36
N SER A 57 -14.95 -0.85 -9.49
CA SER A 57 -14.15 -0.97 -10.71
C SER A 57 -15.01 -1.42 -11.91
N ARG A 58 -15.82 -2.47 -11.72
CA ARG A 58 -16.69 -3.02 -12.78
C ARG A 58 -17.77 -2.03 -13.27
N GLN A 59 -18.32 -1.21 -12.39
CA GLN A 59 -19.34 -0.20 -12.74
C GLN A 59 -18.75 1.00 -13.51
N ASN A 60 -17.45 1.24 -13.41
CA ASN A 60 -16.80 2.42 -13.99
C ASN A 60 -16.42 2.26 -15.48
N ARG A 61 -17.35 1.70 -16.27
CA ARG A 61 -17.15 1.44 -17.71
C ARG A 61 -17.96 2.42 -18.57
N PRO A 62 -17.51 2.74 -19.80
CA PRO A 62 -18.30 3.51 -20.75
C PRO A 62 -19.56 2.76 -21.17
N LEU A 63 -20.55 3.50 -21.66
CA LEU A 63 -21.80 2.93 -22.17
C LEU A 63 -21.50 2.17 -23.47
N PRO A 64 -22.02 0.93 -23.67
CA PRO A 64 -21.83 0.18 -24.90
C PRO A 64 -22.46 0.86 -26.10
N GLN A 65 -21.84 0.73 -27.28
CA GLN A 65 -22.30 1.42 -28.49
C GLN A 65 -23.69 0.96 -28.94
N TRP A 66 -23.95 -0.36 -28.94
CA TRP A 66 -25.25 -0.89 -29.33
C TRP A 66 -26.40 -0.36 -28.47
N PHE A 67 -26.13 0.04 -27.21
CA PHE A 67 -27.16 0.59 -26.34
C PHE A 67 -27.61 1.98 -26.82
N ARG A 68 -26.69 2.77 -27.41
CA ARG A 68 -26.98 4.09 -27.99
C ARG A 68 -27.82 3.99 -29.26
N LEU A 69 -27.73 2.85 -29.95
CA LEU A 69 -28.47 2.55 -31.17
C LEU A 69 -29.89 2.02 -30.88
N LYS A 70 -30.26 1.82 -29.61
CA LYS A 70 -31.63 1.42 -29.27
C LYS A 70 -32.59 2.58 -29.48
N THR A 71 -33.73 2.27 -30.09
CA THR A 71 -34.85 3.21 -30.28
C THR A 71 -35.30 3.79 -28.93
N ASP A 72 -35.69 5.06 -28.93
CA ASP A 72 -36.15 5.83 -27.75
C ASP A 72 -35.15 5.92 -26.59
N SER A 73 -33.87 5.64 -26.82
CA SER A 73 -32.84 5.79 -25.80
C SER A 73 -32.30 7.24 -25.73
N LYS A 74 -32.63 7.94 -24.64
CA LYS A 74 -32.10 9.30 -24.36
C LYS A 74 -30.70 9.29 -23.70
N ILE A 75 -30.23 8.13 -23.25
CA ILE A 75 -28.99 8.00 -22.47
C ILE A 75 -27.79 7.85 -23.41
N GLN A 76 -26.94 8.87 -23.46
CA GLN A 76 -25.78 8.91 -24.36
C GLN A 76 -24.45 8.49 -23.72
N TYR A 77 -24.31 8.69 -22.41
CA TYR A 77 -23.10 8.36 -21.66
C TYR A 77 -23.44 7.91 -20.24
N ASN A 78 -22.48 7.26 -19.57
CA ASN A 78 -22.65 6.87 -18.17
C ASN A 78 -22.29 8.05 -17.24
N ALA A 79 -23.31 8.80 -16.83
CA ALA A 79 -23.18 9.95 -15.95
C ALA A 79 -22.59 9.62 -14.56
N LYS A 80 -22.69 8.35 -14.12
CA LYS A 80 -22.20 7.88 -12.82
C LYS A 80 -20.76 7.34 -12.87
N ARG A 81 -20.04 7.51 -14.00
CA ARG A 81 -18.61 7.17 -14.07
C ARG A 81 -17.80 8.04 -13.11
N ARG A 82 -16.69 7.49 -12.62
CA ARG A 82 -15.89 8.09 -11.56
C ARG A 82 -14.41 8.11 -11.95
N HIS A 83 -13.72 9.23 -11.71
CA HIS A 83 -12.26 9.28 -11.81
C HIS A 83 -11.63 9.26 -10.41
N TRP A 84 -10.67 8.36 -10.17
CA TRP A 84 -10.13 8.12 -8.82
C TRP A 84 -9.34 9.31 -8.23
N ARG A 85 -8.79 10.20 -9.07
CA ARG A 85 -8.16 11.43 -8.60
C ARG A 85 -9.17 12.51 -8.21
N ARG A 86 -10.33 12.57 -8.90
CA ARG A 86 -11.33 13.62 -8.70
C ARG A 86 -12.29 13.31 -7.56
N THR A 87 -12.76 12.06 -7.45
CA THR A 87 -13.78 11.67 -6.45
C THR A 87 -13.39 10.36 -5.77
N LYS A 88 -13.42 10.35 -4.43
CA LYS A 88 -13.03 9.19 -3.59
C LYS A 88 -14.23 8.28 -3.32
N LEU A 89 -13.92 7.02 -2.99
CA LEU A 89 -14.92 6.08 -2.51
C LEU A 89 -15.00 6.25 -0.99
N ASN A 90 -16.18 6.59 -0.48
CA ASN A 90 -16.43 6.77 0.94
C ASN A 90 -16.70 5.40 1.59
N ILE A 91 -15.63 4.63 1.79
CA ILE A 91 -15.64 3.25 2.30
C ILE A 91 -14.66 3.06 3.45
#